data_AF-A0A8I1GDK3-F1
#
_entry.id   AF-A0A8I1GDK3-F1
#
_cell.length_a   1.000
_cell.length_b   1.000
_cell.length_c   1.000
_cell.angle_alpha   90.00
_cell.angle_beta   90.00
_cell.angle_gamma   90.00
#
_symmetry.space_group_name_H-M   'P 1'
#
loop_
_entity.id
_entity.type
_entity.pdbx_description
1 polymer ?
#
loop_
_entity_poly.entity_id
_entity_poly.type
_entity_poly.pdbx_seq_one_letter_code
_entity_poly.pdbx_strand_id
1 'polypeptide(L)'
;MRHSREKVHTAFPVGMVVSVGKKVMGNPAGSIGVVYENYRIGDTHFGCSIIFENGKYDGFSENCLAIFEVLPARFESPLQNYTFLSVLQLEKDWERGVFDKALIREKRS
;
A
#
# COMPACT_ATOMS: atom_id res chain seq x y z
N MET A 1 6.12 1.36 21.04
CA MET A 1 4.91 2.23 21.01
C MET A 1 3.77 1.41 20.44
N ARG A 2 2.63 1.31 21.14
CA ARG A 2 1.43 0.60 20.66
C ARG A 2 0.76 1.47 19.59
N HIS A 3 0.90 1.12 18.31
CA HIS A 3 -0.01 1.63 17.29
C HIS A 3 -1.40 1.08 17.63
N SER A 4 -2.31 1.96 18.06
CA SER A 4 -3.66 1.58 18.47
C SER A 4 -4.49 1.26 17.23
N ARG A 5 -4.73 -0.03 16.98
CA ARG A 5 -5.85 -0.73 16.28
C ARG A 5 -6.71 0.05 15.25
N GLU A 6 -7.24 1.23 15.55
CA GLU A 6 -7.96 2.10 14.59
C GLU A 6 -7.02 2.94 13.69
N LYS A 7 -5.73 3.04 14.06
CA LYS A 7 -4.74 3.91 13.40
C LYS A 7 -4.28 3.42 12.05
N VAL A 8 -4.36 2.12 11.75
CA VAL A 8 -3.79 1.61 10.49
C VAL A 8 -4.62 2.07 9.29
N HIS A 9 -5.95 1.98 9.32
CA HIS A 9 -6.75 2.48 8.19
C HIS A 9 -6.69 4.01 8.06
N THR A 10 -6.51 4.73 9.17
CA THR A 10 -6.31 6.19 9.12
C THR A 10 -4.93 6.57 8.58
N ALA A 11 -3.89 5.81 8.91
CA ALA A 11 -2.53 6.06 8.43
C ALA A 11 -2.27 5.50 7.02
N PHE A 12 -3.02 4.47 6.62
CA PHE A 12 -2.90 3.75 5.36
C PHE A 12 -4.27 3.59 4.68
N PRO A 13 -4.99 4.69 4.39
CA PRO A 13 -6.23 4.63 3.61
C PRO A 13 -5.95 4.18 2.17
N VAL A 14 -6.97 3.68 1.47
CA VAL A 14 -6.89 3.40 0.02
C VAL A 14 -6.45 4.65 -0.73
N GLY A 15 -5.44 4.51 -1.60
CA GLY A 15 -4.77 5.62 -2.29
C GLY A 15 -3.58 6.20 -1.52
N MET A 16 -3.27 5.72 -0.31
CA MET A 16 -2.03 6.09 0.37
C MET A 16 -0.81 5.48 -0.33
N VAL A 17 0.11 6.34 -0.76
CA VAL A 17 1.43 5.94 -1.23
C VAL A 17 2.34 5.76 -0.03
N VAL A 18 3.05 4.64 -0.03
CA VAL A 18 3.95 4.23 1.04
C VAL A 18 5.35 4.01 0.49
N SER A 19 6.35 4.09 1.37
CA SER A 19 7.72 3.64 1.12
C SER A 19 8.08 2.50 2.06
N VAL A 20 8.88 1.54 1.60
CA VAL A 20 9.37 0.43 2.42
C VAL A 20 10.81 0.68 2.89
N GLY A 21 11.09 0.49 4.18
CA GLY A 21 12.46 0.59 4.71
C GLY A 21 13.28 -0.70 4.54
N LYS A 22 12.63 -1.84 4.29
CA LYS A 22 13.30 -3.14 4.06
C LYS A 22 12.86 -3.80 2.75
N LYS A 23 13.69 -4.71 2.24
CA LYS A 23 13.39 -5.51 1.04
C LYS A 23 12.12 -6.36 1.28
N VAL A 24 11.15 -6.28 0.37
CA VAL A 24 9.89 -7.03 0.46
C VAL A 24 9.33 -7.31 -0.94
N MET A 25 8.83 -8.52 -1.18
CA MET A 25 8.25 -8.91 -2.49
C MET A 25 9.16 -8.64 -3.71
N GLY A 26 10.48 -8.71 -3.53
CA GLY A 26 11.45 -8.39 -4.60
C GLY A 26 11.67 -6.89 -4.85
N ASN A 27 11.03 -6.02 -4.07
CA ASN A 27 11.27 -4.58 -4.05
C ASN A 27 12.38 -4.26 -3.04
N PRO A 28 13.45 -3.51 -3.40
CA PRO A 28 14.48 -3.07 -2.46
C PRO A 28 13.95 -2.05 -1.43
N ALA A 29 14.74 -1.78 -0.40
CA ALA A 29 14.48 -0.65 0.49
C ALA A 29 14.39 0.66 -0.30
N GLY A 30 13.47 1.55 0.08
CA GLY A 30 13.15 2.79 -0.62
C GLY A 30 12.17 2.64 -1.80
N SER A 31 11.72 1.41 -2.11
CA SER A 31 10.67 1.23 -3.11
C SER A 31 9.34 1.78 -2.62
N ILE A 32 8.49 2.17 -3.58
CA ILE A 32 7.17 2.72 -3.30
C ILE A 32 6.06 1.77 -3.73
N GLY A 33 4.95 1.85 -3.01
CA GLY A 33 3.71 1.16 -3.33
C GLY A 33 2.50 2.00 -2.97
N VAL A 34 1.33 1.55 -3.36
CA VAL A 34 0.06 2.22 -3.05
C VAL A 34 -0.91 1.23 -2.43
N VAL A 35 -1.60 1.68 -1.37
CA VAL A 35 -2.66 0.91 -0.72
C VAL A 35 -3.87 0.85 -1.64
N TYR A 36 -4.29 -0.36 -2.03
CA TYR A 36 -5.45 -0.56 -2.90
C TYR A 36 -6.67 -1.17 -2.18
N GLU A 37 -6.49 -1.71 -0.98
CA GLU A 37 -7.58 -2.12 -0.11
C GLU A 37 -7.17 -2.11 1.36
N ASN A 38 -8.16 -2.01 2.23
CA ASN A 38 -8.05 -2.21 3.66
C ASN A 38 -8.92 -3.40 4.06
N TYR A 39 -8.44 -4.25 4.96
CA TYR A 39 -9.15 -5.47 5.36
C TYR A 39 -9.01 -5.76 6.85
N ARG A 40 -9.89 -6.63 7.36
CA ARG A 40 -9.85 -7.12 8.74
C ARG A 40 -9.25 -8.53 8.78
N ILE A 41 -8.43 -8.79 9.79
CA ILE A 41 -7.88 -10.11 10.10
C ILE A 41 -8.55 -10.57 11.40
N GLY A 42 -9.54 -11.45 11.28
CA GLY A 42 -10.43 -11.79 12.38
C GLY A 42 -11.19 -10.55 12.90
N ASP A 43 -11.56 -10.57 14.18
CA ASP A 43 -12.43 -9.53 14.75
C ASP A 43 -11.68 -8.27 15.19
N THR A 44 -10.35 -8.35 15.38
CA THR A 44 -9.60 -7.33 16.14
C THR A 44 -8.39 -6.75 15.43
N HIS A 45 -7.93 -7.37 14.34
CA HIS A 45 -6.76 -6.91 13.61
C HIS A 45 -7.14 -6.31 12.26
N PHE A 46 -6.31 -5.38 11.81
CA PHE A 46 -6.48 -4.67 10.55
C PHE A 46 -5.23 -4.84 9.69
N GLY A 47 -5.44 -4.79 8.39
CA GLY A 47 -4.39 -4.86 7.39
C GLY A 47 -4.71 -4.00 6.18
N CYS A 48 -3.72 -3.83 5.33
CA CYS A 48 -3.88 -3.18 4.05
C CYS A 48 -3.12 -3.94 2.99
N SER A 49 -3.64 -3.97 1.77
CA SER A 49 -2.92 -4.56 0.65
C SER A 49 -2.28 -3.46 -0.18
N ILE A 50 -1.04 -3.69 -0.58
CA ILE A 50 -0.19 -2.71 -1.26
C ILE A 50 0.25 -3.30 -2.60
N ILE A 51 0.14 -2.51 -3.68
CA ILE A 51 0.72 -2.82 -4.99
C ILE A 51 1.94 -1.92 -5.23
N PHE A 52 3.06 -2.50 -5.65
CA PHE A 52 4.36 -1.85 -5.77
C PHE A 52 4.69 -1.45 -7.21
N GLU A 53 5.71 -0.61 -7.38
CA GLU A 53 6.21 -0.15 -8.69
C GLU A 53 6.59 -1.27 -9.69
N ASN A 54 6.83 -2.49 -9.21
CA ASN A 54 7.11 -3.65 -10.05
C ASN A 54 5.87 -4.52 -10.38
N GLY A 55 4.67 -4.04 -10.06
CA GLY A 55 3.40 -4.74 -10.28
C GLY A 55 3.09 -5.87 -9.29
N LYS A 56 4.01 -6.18 -8.37
CA LYS A 56 3.73 -7.15 -7.31
C LYS A 56 2.89 -6.52 -6.22
N TYR A 57 2.04 -7.32 -5.60
CA TYR A 57 1.17 -6.90 -4.52
C TYR A 57 1.11 -7.96 -3.42
N ASP A 58 0.80 -7.52 -2.19
CA ASP A 58 0.56 -8.42 -1.05
C ASP A 58 -0.25 -7.72 0.04
N GLY A 59 -0.79 -8.50 0.97
CA GLY A 59 -1.46 -8.05 2.18
C GLY A 59 -0.48 -7.87 3.34
N PHE A 60 -0.58 -6.73 4.04
CA PHE A 60 0.26 -6.39 5.18
C PHE A 60 -0.59 -6.23 6.44
N SER A 61 -0.33 -7.09 7.43
CA SER A 61 -0.78 -6.86 8.80
C SER A 61 -0.04 -5.69 9.46
N GLU A 62 -0.55 -5.17 10.57
CA GLU A 62 0.13 -4.13 11.37
C GLU A 62 1.58 -4.50 11.72
N ASN A 63 1.82 -5.78 12.04
CA ASN A 63 3.15 -6.29 12.34
C ASN A 63 4.04 -6.30 11.08
N CYS A 64 3.49 -6.68 9.92
CA CYS A 64 4.24 -6.63 8.66
C CYS A 64 4.65 -5.19 8.33
N LEU A 65 3.73 -4.22 8.49
CA LEU A 65 4.03 -2.80 8.28
C LEU A 65 5.19 -2.33 9.16
N ALA A 66 5.23 -2.75 10.43
CA ALA A 66 6.33 -2.44 11.34
C ALA A 66 7.64 -3.16 10.97
N ILE A 67 7.58 -4.45 10.65
CA ILE A 67 8.76 -5.27 10.30
C ILE A 67 9.47 -4.71 9.06
N PHE A 68 8.70 -4.38 8.02
CA PHE A 68 9.24 -3.87 6.75
C PHE A 68 9.43 -2.35 6.73
N GLU A 69 9.19 -1.68 7.86
CA GLU A 69 9.31 -0.22 8.01
C GLU A 69 8.52 0.51 6.90
N VAL A 70 7.26 0.10 6.73
CA VAL A 70 6.35 0.72 5.77
C VAL A 70 5.86 2.04 6.34
N LEU A 71 6.18 3.14 5.67
CA LEU A 71 5.85 4.49 6.09
C LEU A 71 4.94 5.17 5.07
N PRO A 72 3.88 5.88 5.50
CA PRO A 72 3.08 6.70 4.60
C PRO A 72 3.93 7.85 4.06
N ALA A 73 3.83 8.10 2.76
CA ALA A 73 4.59 9.14 2.06
C ALA A 73 3.68 10.28 1.59
N ARG A 74 2.62 9.96 0.86
CA ARG A 74 1.65 10.94 0.32
C ARG A 74 0.34 10.27 -0.04
N PHE A 75 -0.74 11.03 -0.12
CA PHE A 75 -2.06 10.53 -0.50
C PHE A 75 -2.40 10.87 -1.95
N GLU A 76 -2.79 9.88 -2.76
CA GLU A 76 -3.34 10.09 -4.09
C GLU A 76 -4.86 10.10 -4.07
N SER A 77 -5.42 11.31 -4.01
CA SER A 77 -6.87 11.50 -3.99
C SER A 77 -7.63 10.85 -5.16
N PRO A 78 -7.10 10.72 -6.40
CA PRO A 78 -7.81 10.02 -7.47
C PRO A 78 -8.05 8.53 -7.17
N LEU A 79 -7.24 7.92 -6.29
CA LEU A 79 -7.34 6.51 -5.92
C LEU A 79 -8.16 6.29 -4.64
N GLN A 80 -8.64 7.35 -3.97
CA GLN A 80 -9.34 7.24 -2.68
C GLN A 80 -10.59 6.33 -2.73
N ASN A 81 -11.20 6.22 -3.91
CA ASN A 81 -12.40 5.44 -4.17
C ASN A 81 -12.11 4.21 -5.05
N TYR A 82 -10.84 3.80 -5.17
CA TYR A 82 -10.50 2.57 -5.87
C TYR A 82 -11.17 1.39 -5.16
N THR A 83 -11.88 0.56 -5.92
CA THR A 83 -12.55 -0.63 -5.41
C THR A 83 -11.84 -1.85 -5.95
N PHE A 84 -11.22 -2.60 -5.05
CA PHE A 84 -10.70 -3.92 -5.38
C PHE A 84 -11.85 -4.92 -5.53
N LEU A 85 -11.94 -5.55 -6.70
CA LEU A 85 -12.95 -6.56 -7.02
C LEU A 85 -12.34 -7.96 -7.08
N SER A 86 -11.16 -8.08 -7.69
CA SER A 86 -10.43 -9.35 -7.81
C SER A 86 -8.99 -9.11 -8.24
N VAL A 87 -8.14 -10.12 -8.02
CA VAL A 87 -6.76 -10.14 -8.53
C VAL A 87 -6.69 -9.89 -10.04
N LEU A 88 -7.56 -10.51 -10.83
CA LEU A 88 -7.55 -10.33 -12.29
C LEU A 88 -7.87 -8.89 -12.71
N GLN A 89 -8.73 -8.19 -11.95
CA GLN A 89 -9.00 -6.77 -12.19
C GLN A 89 -7.81 -5.91 -11.76
N LEU A 90 -7.19 -6.18 -10.61
CA LEU A 90 -6.00 -5.48 -10.15
C LEU A 90 -4.85 -5.56 -11.17
N GLU A 91 -4.59 -6.74 -11.73
CA GLU A 91 -3.56 -6.95 -12.75
C GLU A 91 -3.85 -6.17 -14.03
N LYS A 92 -5.11 -6.18 -14.50
CA LYS A 92 -5.52 -5.37 -15.66
C LYS A 92 -5.40 -3.88 -15.40
N ASP A 93 -5.75 -3.42 -14.20
CA ASP A 93 -5.66 -2.00 -13.84
C ASP A 93 -4.20 -1.56 -13.68
N TRP A 94 -3.32 -2.44 -13.22
CA TRP A 94 -1.88 -2.26 -13.26
C TRP A 94 -1.38 -2.09 -14.70
N GLU A 95 -1.70 -3.03 -15.59
CA GLU A 95 -1.29 -2.99 -17.00
C GLU A 95 -1.80 -1.74 -17.74
N ARG A 96 -2.94 -1.20 -17.31
CA ARG A 96 -3.54 0.03 -17.86
C ARG A 96 -2.96 1.32 -17.27
N GLY A 97 -2.05 1.21 -16.30
CA GLY A 97 -1.40 2.36 -15.67
C GLY A 97 -2.26 3.12 -14.67
N VAL A 98 -3.29 2.49 -14.08
CA VAL A 98 -4.17 3.13 -13.08
C VAL A 98 -3.38 3.70 -11.90
N PHE A 99 -2.29 3.04 -11.53
CA PHE A 99 -1.45 3.41 -10.38
C PHE A 99 -0.23 4.26 -10.77
N ASP A 100 0.00 4.56 -12.05
CA ASP A 100 1.25 5.19 -12.52
C ASP A 100 1.54 6.50 -11.80
N LYS A 101 0.53 7.38 -11.68
CA LYS A 101 0.69 8.65 -10.97
C LYS A 101 1.08 8.46 -9.50
N ALA A 102 0.57 7.42 -8.85
CA ALA A 102 0.90 7.09 -7.47
C ALA A 102 2.33 6.54 -7.32
N LEU A 103 2.88 5.98 -8.40
CA LEU A 103 4.16 5.27 -8.40
C LEU A 103 5.27 6.03 -9.14
N ILE A 104 5.03 7.29 -9.50
CA ILE A 104 6.09 8.22 -9.85
C ILE A 104 6.79 8.64 -8.56
N ARG A 105 8.10 8.37 -8.51
CA ARG A 105 9.00 8.94 -7.50
C ARG A 105 9.12 10.44 -7.77
N GLU A 106 8.61 11.27 -6.87
CA GLU A 106 8.89 12.70 -6.94
C GLU A 106 10.41 12.89 -6.83
N LYS A 107 11.00 13.57 -7.81
CA LYS A 107 12.41 13.96 -7.72
C LYS A 107 12.53 14.87 -6.51
N ARG A 108 13.17 14.38 -5.45
CA ARG A 108 13.61 15.23 -4.34
C ARG A 108 14.47 16.33 -4.95
N SER A 109 13.96 17.55 -4.91
CA SER A 109 14.71 18.76 -5.22
C SER A 109 15.68 19.05 -4.09
#